data_AF-A0A6V8PL56-F1
#
_entry.id   AF-A0A6V8PL56-F1
#
_cell.length_a   1.000
_cell.length_b   1.000
_cell.length_c   1.000
_cell.angle_alpha   90.00
_cell.angle_beta   90.00
_cell.angle_gamma   90.00
#
_symmetry.space_group_name_H-M   'P 1'
#
loop_
_entity.id
_entity.type
_entity.pdbx_description
1 polymer ?
#
loop_
_entity_poly.entity_id
_entity_poly.type
_entity_poly.pdbx_seq_one_letter_code
_entity_poly.pdbx_strand_id
1 'polypeptide(L)' 'MRMVRVKFKDSKNDAVGFLELSKRLRVICLPDDTYEIPSSALAVLDALNISYTVVNTEGFDNAIRKIRTAASANI' A
#
# COMPACT_ATOMS: atom_id res chain seq x y z
N MET A 1 -10.21 4.18 -6.50
CA MET A 1 -8.73 4.17 -6.44
C MET A 1 -8.31 2.83 -5.86
N ARG A 2 -7.41 2.09 -6.51
CA ARG A 2 -6.91 0.82 -5.99
C ARG A 2 -5.74 1.08 -5.03
N MET A 3 -5.88 0.63 -3.79
CA MET A 3 -4.81 0.71 -2.79
C MET A 3 -4.01 -0.59 -2.81
N VAL A 4 -2.69 -0.46 -2.74
CA VAL A 4 -1.76 -1.60 -2.70
C VAL A 4 -0.94 -1.53 -1.43
N ARG A 5 -0.69 -2.69 -0.84
CA ARG A 5 0.20 -2.82 0.31
C ARG A 5 1.59 -3.18 -0.17
N VAL A 6 2.57 -2.38 0.19
CA VAL A 6 3.98 -2.57 -0.15
C VAL A 6 4.83 -2.70 1.09
N LYS A 7 5.99 -3.33 0.94
CA LYS A 7 7.06 -3.37 1.93
C LYS A 7 8.35 -2.93 1.26
N PHE A 8 9.07 -1.99 1.84
CA PHE A 8 10.38 -1.60 1.33
C PHE A 8 11.41 -2.69 1.68
N LYS A 9 12.36 -2.94 0.78
CA LYS A 9 13.37 -4.00 0.96
C LYS A 9 14.59 -3.56 1.78
N ASP A 10 14.80 -2.25 1.92
CA ASP A 10 15.95 -1.66 2.59
C ASP A 10 15.47 -0.51 3.49
N SER A 11 15.89 -0.49 4.75
CA SER A 11 15.49 0.55 5.72
C SER A 11 15.99 1.95 5.32
N LYS A 12 17.09 2.04 4.55
CA LYS A 12 17.57 3.33 4.01
C LYS A 12 16.62 3.90 2.97
N ASN A 13 16.02 3.02 2.16
CA ASN A 13 15.06 3.41 1.13
C ASN A 13 13.65 3.60 1.69
N ASP A 14 13.39 3.09 2.89
CA ASP A 14 12.11 3.17 3.57
C ASP A 14 11.76 4.62 3.96
N ALA A 15 12.65 5.30 4.68
CA ALA A 15 12.44 6.70 5.08
C ALA A 15 12.32 7.65 3.87
N VAL A 16 13.13 7.43 2.83
CA VAL A 16 13.13 8.25 1.61
C VAL A 16 11.86 8.00 0.80
N GLY A 17 11.48 6.73 0.62
CA GLY A 17 10.26 6.34 -0.09
C GLY A 17 9.01 6.84 0.60
N PHE A 18 8.92 6.67 1.92
CA PHE A 18 7.82 7.21 2.72
C PHE A 18 7.71 8.74 2.59
N LEU A 19 8.83 9.45 2.75
CA LEU A 19 8.85 10.92 2.68
C LEU A 19 8.41 11.44 1.30
N GLU A 20 8.96 10.89 0.22
CA GLU A 20 8.64 11.32 -1.14
C GLU A 20 7.20 10.99 -1.54
N LEU A 21 6.69 9.83 -1.13
CA LEU A 21 5.30 9.47 -1.38
C LEU A 21 4.35 10.35 -0.57
N SER A 22 4.65 10.63 0.70
CA SER A 22 3.79 11.43 1.59
C SER A 22 3.65 12.88 1.14
N LYS A 23 4.63 13.43 0.40
CA LYS A 23 4.54 14.77 -0.19
C LYS A 23 3.49 14.88 -1.31
N ARG A 24 3.15 13.77 -1.98
CA ARG A 24 2.36 13.76 -3.22
C ARG A 24 1.06 12.98 -3.08
N LEU A 25 1.04 11.99 -2.20
CA LEU A 25 0.01 10.96 -2.14
C LEU A 25 -0.30 10.62 -0.68
N ARG A 26 -1.46 10.02 -0.47
CA ARG A 26 -1.84 9.49 0.85
C ARG A 26 -1.09 8.18 1.10
N VAL A 27 -0.25 8.15 2.12
CA VAL A 27 0.48 6.96 2.57
C VAL A 27 -0.02 6.58 3.95
N ILE A 28 -0.32 5.30 4.15
CA ILE A 28 -0.72 4.75 5.45
C ILE A 28 0.38 3.80 5.90
N CYS A 29 1.01 4.08 7.04
CA CYS A 29 1.98 3.18 7.66
C CYS A 29 1.27 2.18 8.58
N LEU A 30 1.62 0.90 8.50
CA LEU A 30 1.03 -0.20 9.25
C LEU A 30 2.08 -0.86 10.17
N PRO A 31 1.66 -1.59 11.22
CA PRO A 31 2.55 -2.09 12.27
C PRO A 31 3.66 -3.08 11.85
N ASP A 32 3.63 -3.60 10.62
CA ASP A 32 4.56 -4.63 10.11
C ASP A 32 5.62 -4.10 9.13
N ASP A 33 5.95 -2.80 9.22
CA ASP A 33 6.74 -2.05 8.24
C ASP A 33 6.16 -2.21 6.82
N THR A 34 4.83 -2.15 6.76
CA THR A 34 4.09 -2.18 5.49
C THR A 34 3.34 -0.90 5.28
N TYR A 35 3.19 -0.53 4.03
CA TYR A 35 2.65 0.76 3.63
C TYR A 35 1.50 0.52 2.67
N GLU A 36 0.35 1.12 2.94
CA GLU A 36 -0.73 1.20 1.97
C GLU A 36 -0.64 2.52 1.20
N ILE A 37 -0.50 2.38 -0.11
CA ILE A 37 -0.31 3.49 -1.05
C ILE A 37 -1.25 3.30 -2.26
N PRO A 38 -1.63 4.38 -2.96
CA PRO A 38 -2.33 4.27 -4.23
C PRO A 38 -1.50 3.47 -5.23
N SER A 39 -2.12 2.65 -6.08
CA SER A 39 -1.37 1.89 -7.11
C SER A 39 -0.56 2.79 -8.05
N SER A 40 -1.00 4.04 -8.27
CA SER A 40 -0.25 5.04 -9.05
C SER A 40 1.06 5.48 -8.39
N ALA A 41 1.20 5.28 -7.07
CA ALA A 41 2.43 5.56 -6.33
C ALA A 41 3.59 4.63 -6.71
N LEU A 42 3.30 3.44 -7.26
CA LEU A 42 4.32 2.48 -7.67
C LEU A 42 5.26 3.08 -8.73
N ALA A 43 4.70 3.83 -9.69
CA ALA A 43 5.48 4.53 -10.70
C ALA A 43 6.46 5.57 -10.12
N VAL A 44 6.10 6.17 -8.97
CA VAL A 44 6.99 7.11 -8.26
C VAL A 44 8.13 6.35 -7.60
N LEU A 45 7.86 5.20 -6.99
CA LEU A 45 8.90 4.35 -6.40
C LEU A 45 9.86 3.82 -7.46
N ASP A 46 9.35 3.40 -8.62
CA ASP A 46 10.15 2.93 -9.75
C ASP A 46 11.04 4.07 -10.29
N ALA A 47 10.48 5.28 -10.45
CA ALA A 47 11.24 6.46 -10.90
C ALA A 47 12.35 6.88 -9.92
N LEU A 48 12.17 6.62 -8.62
CA LEU A 48 13.14 6.89 -7.57
C LEU A 48 14.14 5.74 -7.34
N ASN A 49 14.03 4.65 -8.11
CA ASN A 49 14.85 3.44 -7.94
C ASN A 49 14.75 2.83 -6.52
N ILE A 50 13.60 3.01 -5.88
CA ILE A 50 13.34 2.52 -4.53
C ILE A 50 12.85 1.08 -4.62
N SER A 51 13.60 0.16 -4.00
CA SER A 51 13.24 -1.26 -4.00
C SER A 51 12.08 -1.56 -3.04
N TYR A 52 10.98 -2.07 -3.58
CA TYR A 52 9.82 -2.52 -2.81
C TYR A 52 9.36 -3.93 -3.22
N THR A 53 8.52 -4.52 -2.38
CA THR A 53 7.77 -5.74 -2.66
C THR A 53 6.30 -5.44 -2.48
N VAL A 54 5.46 -5.82 -3.45
CA VAL A 54 4.01 -5.74 -3.29
C VAL A 54 3.55 -6.92 -2.45
N VAL A 55 3.07 -6.64 -1.24
CA VAL A 55 2.59 -7.64 -0.28
C VAL A 55 1.14 -8.00 -0.57
N ASN A 56 0.34 -7.04 -1.02
CA ASN A 56 -1.06 -7.28 -1.37
C ASN A 56 -1.55 -6.26 -2.41
N THR A 57 -2.21 -6.74 -3.45
CA THR A 57 -2.79 -5.89 -4.52
C THR A 57 -4.30 -5.66 -4.35
N GLU A 58 -4.96 -6.34 -3.41
CA GLU A 58 -6.40 -6.24 -3.16
C GLU A 58 -6.73 -5.76 -1.73
N GLY A 59 -5.79 -5.15 -0.99
CA GLY A 59 -5.91 -4.91 0.45
C GLY A 59 -7.25 -4.32 0.91
N PHE A 60 -7.63 -3.16 0.38
CA PHE A 60 -8.86 -2.47 0.76
C PHE A 60 -10.11 -3.03 0.06
N ASP A 61 -10.01 -3.32 -1.24
CA ASP A 61 -11.15 -3.80 -2.05
C ASP A 61 -11.59 -5.21 -1.63
N ASN A 62 -10.66 -6.10 -1.30
CA ASN A 62 -10.97 -7.43 -0.76
C ASN A 62 -11.50 -7.34 0.68
N ALA A 63 -11.01 -6.42 1.50
CA ALA A 63 -11.59 -6.18 2.83
C ALA A 63 -13.05 -5.74 2.72
N ILE A 64 -13.36 -4.78 1.84
CA ILE A 64 -14.74 -4.37 1.54
C ILE A 64 -15.56 -5.55 1.02
N ARG A 65 -15.02 -6.34 0.09
CA ARG A 65 -15.71 -7.51 -0.46
C ARG A 65 -16.05 -8.52 0.64
N LYS A 66 -15.10 -8.86 1.51
CA LYS A 66 -15.31 -9.76 2.65
C LYS A 66 -16.35 -9.23 3.64
N ILE A 67 -16.31 -7.94 3.97
CA ILE A 67 -17.32 -7.32 4.84
C ILE A 67 -18.71 -7.39 4.20
N ARG A 68 -18.82 -7.07 2.89
CA ARG A 68 -20.08 -7.17 2.15
C ARG A 68 -20.61 -8.61 2.12
N THR A 69 -19.77 -9.58 1.80
CA THR A 69 -20.16 -10.99 1.75
C THR A 69 -20.56 -11.50 3.14
N ALA A 70 -19.86 -11.12 4.20
CA ALA A 70 -20.23 -11.47 5.57
C ALA A 70 -21.58 -10.85 5.99
N ALA A 71 -21.85 -9.61 5.59
CA ALA A 71 -23.14 -8.97 5.85
C ALA A 71 -24.29 -9.64 5.09
N SER A 72 -24.05 -10.12 3.87
CA SER A 72 -25.04 -10.87 3.08
C SER A 72 -25.25 -12.33 3.52
N ALA A 73 -24.31 -12.91 4.26
CA ALA A 73 -24.40 -14.28 4.78
C ALA A 73 -25.19 -14.40 6.10
N ASN A 74 -25.54 -13.27 6.72
CA ASN A 74 -26.31 -13.18 7.96
C ASN A 74 -27.80 -12.82 7.73
N ILE A 75 -28.32 -13.05 6.53
CA ILE A 75 -29.75 -12.84 6.17
C ILE A 75 -30.34 -14.17 5.75
#